data_AF-A0A2W4NH48-F1
#
_entry.id   AF-A0A2W4NH48-F1
#
_cell.length_a   1.000
_cell.length_b   1.000
_cell.length_c   1.000
_cell.angle_alpha   90.00
_cell.angle_beta   90.00
_cell.angle_gamma   90.00
#
_symmetry.space_group_name_H-M   'P 1'
#
loop_
_entity.id
_entity.type
_entity.pdbx_description
1 polymer ?
#
loop_
_entity_poly.entity_id
_entity_poly.type
_entity_poly.pdbx_seq_one_letter_code
_entity_poly.pdbx_strand_id
1 'polypeptide(L)'
;VAESARPLLYGALAPADWGAEPVQHMQPLALPPTLAAGTYTIAAAVRAGDAALAPPQPVAQIEVGELSGRLLGEGGWFVPAPLLEAWARAGGYDGPGDPLMPAVPFEGFTLQCFQRACFRLAGGQVEPLPLGELISMAETRVPAGEARPSEAFQVIWEQYGEAALGPAITPEFIRGDRIVQYTRYARMERPRDGGEARLAHLGEEFLRLPGGVPYRWP
;
A
#
# COMPACT_ATOMS: atom_id res chain seq x y z
N VAL A 1 24.26 7.45 -15.53
CA VAL A 1 23.37 6.50 -16.23
C VAL A 1 23.09 5.37 -15.26
N ALA A 2 21.81 5.12 -14.93
CA ALA A 2 21.43 3.97 -14.13
C ALA A 2 21.07 2.82 -15.08
N GLU A 3 21.60 1.63 -14.83
CA GLU A 3 21.34 0.44 -15.64
C GLU A 3 20.78 -0.65 -14.75
N SER A 4 19.76 -1.34 -15.24
CA SER A 4 19.17 -2.53 -14.63
C SER A 4 19.06 -3.61 -15.71
N ALA A 5 19.55 -4.80 -15.40
CA ALA A 5 19.46 -5.96 -16.28
C ALA A 5 18.66 -7.07 -15.59
N ARG A 6 17.77 -7.71 -16.34
CA ARG A 6 17.13 -8.97 -15.92
C ARG A 6 17.13 -9.96 -17.08
N PRO A 7 17.23 -11.27 -16.78
CA PRO A 7 17.02 -12.27 -17.80
C PRO A 7 15.59 -12.09 -18.34
N LEU A 8 15.46 -12.09 -19.66
CA LEU A 8 14.15 -12.22 -20.28
C LEU A 8 13.53 -13.52 -19.72
N LEU A 9 12.32 -13.42 -19.15
CA LEU A 9 11.64 -14.56 -18.53
C LEU A 9 11.32 -15.60 -19.62
N TYR A 10 12.23 -16.54 -19.84
CA TYR A 10 12.05 -17.70 -20.72
C TYR A 10 11.58 -18.95 -19.95
N GLY A 11 11.28 -18.83 -18.66
CA GLY A 11 10.98 -19.97 -17.80
C GLY A 11 9.61 -20.63 -18.01
N ALA A 12 8.68 -19.96 -18.70
CA ALA A 12 7.33 -20.49 -18.93
C ALA A 12 7.12 -21.05 -20.36
N LEU A 13 7.77 -20.47 -21.38
CA LEU A 13 7.71 -20.91 -22.77
C LEU A 13 9.05 -20.65 -23.47
N ALA A 14 9.56 -21.64 -24.22
CA ALA A 14 10.72 -21.43 -25.07
C ALA A 14 10.34 -20.57 -26.29
N PRO A 15 11.26 -19.80 -26.90
CA PRO A 15 10.97 -19.00 -28.10
C PRO A 15 10.37 -19.78 -29.26
N ALA A 16 10.67 -21.08 -29.37
CA ALA A 16 10.10 -21.97 -30.39
C ALA A 16 8.60 -22.26 -30.18
N ASP A 17 8.10 -22.07 -28.95
CA ASP A 17 6.71 -22.30 -28.57
C ASP A 17 5.85 -21.02 -28.70
N TRP A 18 6.46 -19.90 -29.13
CA TRP A 18 5.75 -18.64 -29.31
C TRP A 18 4.91 -18.71 -30.59
N GLY A 19 3.63 -18.36 -30.49
CA GLY A 19 2.80 -18.11 -31.67
C GLY A 19 3.23 -16.84 -32.40
N ALA A 20 2.48 -16.46 -33.45
CA ALA A 20 2.74 -15.21 -34.18
C ALA A 20 2.34 -13.94 -33.40
N GLU A 21 1.74 -14.08 -32.23
CA GLU A 21 1.25 -12.97 -31.42
C GLU A 21 2.40 -12.21 -30.73
N PRO A 22 2.29 -10.87 -30.61
CA PRO A 22 3.30 -10.06 -29.94
C PRO A 22 3.40 -10.42 -28.45
N VAL A 23 4.60 -10.75 -28.00
CA VAL A 23 4.88 -11.02 -26.58
C VAL A 23 5.07 -9.69 -25.84
N GLN A 24 4.23 -9.44 -24.84
CA GLN A 24 4.36 -8.30 -23.94
C GLN A 24 5.05 -8.72 -22.64
N HIS A 25 6.05 -7.94 -22.21
CA HIS A 25 6.72 -8.15 -20.94
C HIS A 25 6.54 -6.90 -20.07
N MET A 26 5.91 -7.06 -18.91
CA MET A 26 5.82 -6.00 -17.91
C MET A 26 6.95 -6.15 -16.91
N GLN A 27 7.74 -5.09 -16.75
CA GLN A 27 8.84 -5.09 -15.78
C GLN A 27 8.78 -3.84 -14.88
N PRO A 28 8.85 -4.02 -13.56
CA PRO A 28 9.01 -2.93 -12.61
C PRO A 28 10.41 -2.33 -12.74
N LEU A 29 10.49 -1.00 -12.83
CA LEU A 29 11.74 -0.26 -12.89
C LEU A 29 11.98 0.43 -11.54
N ALA A 30 13.04 0.05 -10.83
CA ALA A 30 13.50 0.78 -9.66
C ALA A 30 14.37 1.95 -10.11
N LEU A 31 13.92 3.18 -9.85
CA LEU A 31 14.73 4.37 -10.07
C LEU A 31 15.72 4.53 -8.91
N PRO A 32 16.98 4.94 -9.17
CA PRO A 32 17.92 5.22 -8.10
C PRO A 32 17.36 6.31 -7.17
N PRO A 33 17.49 6.15 -5.84
CA PRO A 33 17.02 7.17 -4.89
C PRO A 33 17.81 8.48 -4.98
N THR A 34 18.95 8.49 -5.66
CA THR A 34 19.79 9.68 -5.90
C THR A 34 19.50 10.35 -7.25
N LEU A 35 18.47 9.90 -7.99
CA LEU A 35 18.11 10.52 -9.25
C LEU A 35 17.53 11.91 -8.98
N ALA A 36 18.12 12.94 -9.56
CA ALA A 36 17.66 14.32 -9.41
C ALA A 36 16.29 14.53 -10.07
N ALA A 37 15.65 15.66 -9.76
CA ALA A 37 14.47 16.06 -10.50
C ALA A 37 14.83 16.35 -11.96
N GLY A 38 13.95 15.95 -12.88
CA GLY A 38 14.10 16.22 -14.30
C GLY A 38 13.35 15.22 -15.17
N THR A 39 13.45 15.42 -16.48
CA THR A 39 12.92 14.50 -17.48
C THR A 39 13.99 13.50 -17.86
N TYR A 40 13.66 12.22 -17.76
CA TYR A 40 14.55 11.11 -18.09
C TYR A 40 13.96 10.30 -19.24
N THR A 41 14.83 9.85 -20.14
CA THR A 41 14.47 8.87 -21.16
C THR A 41 14.80 7.48 -20.64
N ILE A 42 13.79 6.60 -20.61
CA ILE A 42 13.99 5.17 -20.44
C ILE A 42 14.31 4.60 -21.82
N ALA A 43 15.44 3.91 -21.92
CA ALA A 43 15.81 3.15 -23.11
C ALA A 43 15.98 1.67 -22.73
N ALA A 44 15.58 0.78 -23.64
CA ALA A 44 15.72 -0.67 -23.48
C ALA A 44 16.68 -1.24 -24.53
N ALA A 45 17.49 -2.22 -24.14
CA ALA A 45 18.35 -2.98 -25.03
C ALA A 45 18.27 -4.46 -24.69
N VAL A 46 18.43 -5.31 -25.70
CA VAL A 46 18.57 -6.77 -25.52
C VAL A 46 20.04 -7.12 -25.58
N ARG A 47 20.51 -7.93 -24.63
CA ARG A 47 21.91 -8.39 -24.56
C ARG A 47 21.96 -9.92 -24.55
N ALA A 48 22.97 -10.50 -25.19
CA ALA A 48 23.34 -11.90 -25.05
C ALA A 48 24.65 -11.98 -24.26
N GLY A 49 24.56 -12.29 -22.96
CA GLY A 49 25.67 -12.06 -22.04
C GLY A 49 26.01 -10.57 -21.96
N ASP A 50 27.29 -10.22 -22.09
CA ASP A 50 27.74 -8.82 -22.07
C ASP A 50 27.56 -8.09 -23.41
N ALA A 51 27.31 -8.84 -24.49
CA ALA A 51 27.18 -8.30 -25.84
C ALA A 51 25.78 -7.71 -26.08
N ALA A 52 25.71 -6.44 -26.46
CA ALA A 52 24.47 -5.81 -26.90
C ALA A 52 24.07 -6.34 -28.29
N LEU A 53 22.84 -6.86 -28.41
CA LEU A 53 22.29 -7.34 -29.68
C LEU A 53 21.75 -6.19 -30.55
N ALA A 54 21.38 -5.08 -29.91
CA ALA A 54 20.92 -3.86 -30.56
C ALA A 54 21.30 -2.64 -29.70
N PRO A 55 21.45 -1.44 -30.29
CA PRO A 55 21.60 -0.22 -29.52
C PRO A 55 20.36 0.05 -28.65
N PRO A 56 20.50 0.69 -27.47
CA PRO A 56 19.37 1.06 -26.64
C PRO A 56 18.34 1.89 -27.41
N GLN A 57 17.10 1.43 -27.42
CA GLN A 57 15.97 2.09 -28.05
C GLN A 57 15.18 2.86 -26.98
N PRO A 58 14.90 4.17 -27.16
CA PRO A 58 13.99 4.91 -26.29
C PRO A 58 12.61 4.25 -26.27
N VAL A 59 12.09 3.95 -25.08
CA VAL A 59 10.78 3.32 -24.90
C VAL A 59 9.77 4.22 -24.18
N ALA A 60 10.25 5.12 -23.32
CA ALA A 60 9.40 6.05 -22.59
C ALA A 60 10.19 7.28 -22.12
N GLN A 61 9.48 8.37 -21.86
CA GLN A 61 9.97 9.45 -21.02
C GLN A 61 9.28 9.38 -19.66
N ILE A 62 10.04 9.65 -18.62
CA ILE A 62 9.51 9.82 -17.27
C ILE A 62 9.90 11.19 -16.76
N GLU A 63 9.00 11.83 -16.03
CA GLU A 63 9.32 12.98 -15.21
C GLU A 63 9.57 12.49 -13.80
N VAL A 64 10.75 12.81 -13.28
CA VAL A 64 11.09 12.60 -11.88
C VAL A 64 11.00 13.96 -11.21
N GLY A 65 10.04 14.12 -10.31
CA GLY A 65 9.90 15.35 -9.53
C GLY A 65 11.04 15.49 -8.51
N GLU A 66 11.15 16.65 -7.88
CA GLU A 66 11.96 16.75 -6.67
C GLU A 66 11.47 15.73 -5.65
N LEU A 67 12.43 15.04 -5.02
CA LEU A 67 12.17 14.13 -3.91
C LEU A 67 11.68 14.94 -2.71
N SER A 68 10.42 15.30 -2.74
CA SER A 68 9.67 15.79 -1.60
C SER A 68 9.10 14.54 -0.93
N GLY A 69 9.73 14.08 0.14
CA GLY A 69 9.36 12.85 0.83
C GLY A 69 10.50 12.25 1.65
N ARG A 70 10.30 11.02 2.14
CA ARG A 70 11.28 10.32 2.98
C ARG A 70 11.15 8.81 2.86
N LEU A 71 12.27 8.09 2.95
CA LEU A 71 12.26 6.64 3.17
C LEU A 71 11.89 6.34 4.63
N LEU A 72 10.84 5.55 4.85
CA LEU A 72 10.37 5.15 6.18
C LEU A 72 10.34 3.63 6.34
N GLY A 73 10.41 3.19 7.61
CA GLY A 73 10.32 1.80 8.04
C GLY A 73 11.54 0.95 7.67
N GLU A 74 11.59 -0.27 8.20
CA GLU A 74 12.66 -1.23 7.88
C GLU A 74 12.68 -1.62 6.40
N GLY A 75 11.51 -1.62 5.75
CA GLY A 75 11.37 -1.89 4.32
C GLY A 75 11.93 -0.78 3.43
N GLY A 76 12.26 0.40 3.99
CA GLY A 76 12.84 1.51 3.23
C GLY A 76 11.92 2.04 2.13
N TRP A 77 10.61 2.08 2.36
CA TRP A 77 9.67 2.56 1.36
C TRP A 77 9.64 4.07 1.30
N PHE A 78 9.71 4.63 0.09
CA PHE A 78 9.58 6.07 -0.11
C PHE A 78 8.14 6.52 0.12
N VAL A 79 7.97 7.51 0.99
CA VAL A 79 6.70 8.17 1.28
C VAL A 79 6.74 9.60 0.73
N PRO A 80 5.97 9.93 -0.31
CA PRO A 80 5.87 11.28 -0.87
C PRO A 80 5.43 12.32 0.18
N ALA A 81 5.88 13.57 0.06
CA ALA A 81 5.69 14.61 1.07
C ALA A 81 4.22 14.82 1.50
N PRO A 82 3.22 14.90 0.59
CA PRO A 82 1.83 15.03 1.03
C PRO A 82 1.37 13.86 1.89
N LEU A 83 1.78 12.63 1.53
CA LEU A 83 1.46 11.42 2.27
C LEU A 83 2.25 11.35 3.59
N LEU A 84 3.50 11.81 3.61
CA LEU A 84 4.35 11.88 4.80
C LEU A 84 3.78 12.85 5.83
N GLU A 85 3.30 14.01 5.39
CA GLU A 85 2.64 14.97 6.27
C GLU A 85 1.32 14.42 6.84
N ALA A 86 0.51 13.76 6.00
CA ALA A 86 -0.71 13.12 6.47
C ALA A 86 -0.43 11.99 7.47
N TRP A 87 0.59 11.18 7.20
CA TRP A 87 1.08 10.15 8.11
C TRP A 87 1.51 10.72 9.46
N ALA A 88 2.29 11.81 9.45
CA ALA A 88 2.72 12.49 10.67
C ALA A 88 1.54 13.07 11.45
N ARG A 89 0.59 13.75 10.77
CA ARG A 89 -0.64 14.28 11.40
C ARG A 89 -1.52 13.19 11.99
N ALA A 90 -1.50 12.00 11.40
CA ALA A 90 -2.25 10.84 11.89
C ALA A 90 -1.54 10.09 13.05
N GLY A 91 -0.43 10.60 13.57
CA GLY A 91 0.30 10.00 14.71
C GLY A 91 1.50 9.13 14.32
N GLY A 92 1.90 9.13 13.04
CA GLY A 92 3.10 8.46 12.57
C GLY A 92 3.16 6.97 12.92
N TYR A 93 4.21 6.56 13.62
CA TYR A 93 4.41 5.16 14.04
C TYR A 93 3.32 4.67 15.01
N ASP A 94 2.81 5.54 15.87
CA ASP A 94 1.76 5.19 16.84
C ASP A 94 0.37 5.14 16.20
N GLY A 95 0.18 5.87 15.09
CA GLY A 95 -1.03 5.88 14.27
C GLY A 95 -0.97 4.86 13.12
N PRO A 96 -0.80 5.32 11.86
CA PRO A 96 -0.70 4.43 10.69
C PRO A 96 0.36 3.33 10.77
N GLY A 97 1.47 3.56 11.48
CA GLY A 97 2.59 2.62 11.58
C GLY A 97 3.56 2.70 10.39
N ASP A 98 4.38 1.66 10.21
CA ASP A 98 5.33 1.59 9.10
C ASP A 98 4.63 1.47 7.74
N PRO A 99 5.22 2.02 6.65
CA PRO A 99 4.74 1.76 5.30
C PRO A 99 4.94 0.28 4.94
N LEU A 100 3.95 -0.29 4.25
CA LEU A 100 3.98 -1.69 3.81
C LEU A 100 4.29 -1.83 2.32
N MET A 101 4.21 -0.73 1.58
CA MET A 101 4.32 -0.70 0.13
C MET A 101 4.87 0.65 -0.35
N PRO A 102 5.43 0.71 -1.58
CA PRO A 102 5.69 1.99 -2.23
C PRO A 102 4.38 2.76 -2.46
N ALA A 103 4.48 4.07 -2.70
CA ALA A 103 3.35 4.84 -3.19
C ALA A 103 3.08 4.46 -4.65
N VAL A 104 1.92 3.86 -4.91
CA VAL A 104 1.57 3.30 -6.23
C VAL A 104 0.61 4.25 -6.95
N PRO A 105 0.96 4.71 -8.16
CA PRO A 105 0.05 5.50 -8.99
C PRO A 105 -1.02 4.59 -9.63
N PHE A 106 -2.26 5.00 -9.48
CA PHE A 106 -3.44 4.49 -10.18
C PHE A 106 -3.97 5.59 -11.12
N GLU A 107 -4.93 5.24 -11.97
CA GLU A 107 -5.63 6.23 -12.79
C GLU A 107 -6.36 7.24 -11.88
N GLY A 108 -5.86 8.48 -11.86
CA GLY A 108 -6.45 9.60 -11.12
C GLY A 108 -6.06 9.73 -9.63
N PHE A 109 -5.29 8.79 -9.07
CA PHE A 109 -4.84 8.90 -7.67
C PHE A 109 -3.56 8.10 -7.40
N THR A 110 -2.91 8.38 -6.27
CA THR A 110 -1.81 7.57 -5.72
C THR A 110 -2.28 6.94 -4.41
N LEU A 111 -1.93 5.68 -4.18
CA LEU A 111 -2.26 4.96 -2.94
C LEU A 111 -0.98 4.52 -2.25
N GLN A 112 -0.92 4.70 -0.93
CA GLN A 112 0.09 4.06 -0.10
C GLN A 112 -0.53 3.53 1.19
N CYS A 113 -0.21 2.29 1.52
CA CYS A 113 -0.68 1.62 2.72
C CYS A 113 0.44 1.45 3.76
N PHE A 114 0.05 1.60 5.01
CA PHE A 114 0.82 1.45 6.23
C PHE A 114 0.18 0.34 7.08
N GLN A 115 0.81 -0.07 8.17
CA GLN A 115 0.31 -1.16 9.03
C GLN A 115 -1.19 -1.05 9.35
N ARG A 116 -1.67 0.13 9.72
CA ARG A 116 -3.05 0.34 10.21
C ARG A 116 -3.94 1.19 9.31
N ALA A 117 -3.37 1.89 8.33
CA ALA A 117 -4.12 2.82 7.48
C ALA A 117 -3.60 2.83 6.04
N CYS A 118 -4.44 3.26 5.10
CA CYS A 118 -4.03 3.55 3.73
C CYS A 118 -4.45 4.98 3.37
N PHE A 119 -3.59 5.69 2.67
CA PHE A 119 -3.85 7.06 2.21
C PHE A 119 -3.96 7.12 0.70
N ARG A 120 -5.00 7.80 0.23
CA ARG A 120 -5.23 8.14 -1.17
C ARG A 120 -4.85 9.61 -1.39
N LEU A 121 -3.92 9.87 -2.32
CA LEU A 121 -3.58 11.20 -2.80
C LEU A 121 -4.22 11.42 -4.17
N ALA A 122 -5.15 12.35 -4.29
CA ALA A 122 -5.82 12.71 -5.54
C ALA A 122 -5.96 14.24 -5.64
N GLY A 123 -5.58 14.83 -6.77
CA GLY A 123 -5.68 16.29 -6.96
C GLY A 123 -4.95 17.13 -5.88
N GLY A 124 -3.87 16.59 -5.31
CA GLY A 124 -3.13 17.24 -4.21
C GLY A 124 -3.74 17.07 -2.81
N GLN A 125 -4.91 16.43 -2.68
CA GLN A 125 -5.56 16.15 -1.41
C GLN A 125 -5.26 14.73 -0.94
N VAL A 126 -4.95 14.58 0.35
CA VAL A 126 -4.73 13.28 0.98
C VAL A 126 -5.93 12.91 1.84
N GLU A 127 -6.51 11.75 1.55
CA GLU A 127 -7.66 11.20 2.27
C GLU A 127 -7.33 9.81 2.81
N PRO A 128 -7.69 9.49 4.07
CA PRO A 128 -7.64 8.12 4.55
C PRO A 128 -8.68 7.26 3.84
N LEU A 129 -8.28 6.06 3.41
CA LEU A 129 -9.25 5.04 2.99
C LEU A 129 -10.07 4.57 4.20
N PRO A 130 -11.39 4.38 4.06
CA PRO A 130 -12.25 3.86 5.12
C PRO A 130 -12.07 2.34 5.28
N LEU A 131 -10.87 1.92 5.70
CA LEU A 131 -10.50 0.50 5.78
C LEU A 131 -11.44 -0.29 6.68
N GLY A 132 -11.95 0.34 7.75
CA GLY A 132 -12.90 -0.31 8.63
C GLY A 132 -14.22 -0.61 7.94
N GLU A 133 -14.80 0.34 7.18
CA GLU A 133 -16.02 0.10 6.38
C GLU A 133 -15.79 -0.97 5.30
N LEU A 134 -14.67 -0.86 4.57
CA LEU A 134 -14.35 -1.77 3.46
C LEU A 134 -14.20 -3.22 3.94
N ILE A 135 -13.46 -3.41 5.04
CA ILE A 135 -13.20 -4.75 5.60
C ILE A 135 -14.44 -5.27 6.34
N SER A 136 -15.15 -4.43 7.11
CA SER A 136 -16.35 -4.88 7.80
C SER A 136 -17.41 -5.37 6.82
N MET A 137 -17.61 -4.67 5.70
CA MET A 137 -18.56 -5.08 4.66
C MET A 137 -18.19 -6.44 4.07
N ALA A 138 -16.89 -6.69 3.83
CA ALA A 138 -16.41 -7.97 3.34
C ALA A 138 -16.63 -9.11 4.34
N GLU A 139 -16.54 -8.83 5.64
CA GLU A 139 -16.67 -9.84 6.70
C GLU A 139 -18.12 -10.11 7.12
N THR A 140 -18.91 -9.07 7.35
CA THR A 140 -20.26 -9.19 7.92
C THR A 140 -21.34 -9.35 6.86
N ARG A 141 -21.07 -8.93 5.62
CA ARG A 141 -22.07 -8.79 4.52
C ARG A 141 -23.25 -7.87 4.88
N VAL A 142 -23.09 -7.04 5.90
CA VAL A 142 -24.07 -6.05 6.33
C VAL A 142 -23.45 -4.67 6.17
N PRO A 143 -24.20 -3.67 5.65
CA PRO A 143 -23.72 -2.29 5.60
C PRO A 143 -23.31 -1.75 6.98
N ALA A 144 -22.34 -0.84 6.99
CA ALA A 144 -22.03 -0.03 8.16
C ALA A 144 -23.30 0.65 8.70
N GLY A 145 -23.43 0.69 10.03
CA GLY A 145 -24.55 1.35 10.72
C GLY A 145 -24.06 2.24 11.84
N GLU A 146 -24.91 3.11 12.36
CA GLU A 146 -24.52 3.92 13.52
C GLU A 146 -24.28 3.04 14.75
N ALA A 147 -23.11 3.19 15.37
CA ALA A 147 -22.77 2.54 16.62
C ALA A 147 -22.07 3.52 17.57
N ARG A 148 -21.79 3.05 18.79
CA ARG A 148 -20.94 3.77 19.74
C ARG A 148 -19.78 2.86 20.15
N PRO A 149 -18.58 3.42 20.43
CA PRO A 149 -17.51 2.65 21.04
C PRO A 149 -18.02 1.93 22.28
N SER A 150 -17.71 0.64 22.41
CA SER A 150 -18.07 -0.09 23.62
C SER A 150 -17.20 0.36 24.80
N GLU A 151 -17.64 0.08 26.02
CA GLU A 151 -16.85 0.35 27.23
C GLU A 151 -15.46 -0.30 27.17
N ALA A 152 -15.36 -1.50 26.61
CA ALA A 152 -14.10 -2.22 26.46
C ALA A 152 -13.12 -1.58 25.46
N PHE A 153 -13.63 -0.75 24.53
CA PHE A 153 -12.83 -0.04 23.54
C PHE A 153 -12.73 1.46 23.79
N GLN A 154 -13.34 1.96 24.86
CA GLN A 154 -13.36 3.38 25.20
C GLN A 154 -11.93 3.95 25.37
N VAL A 155 -11.02 3.18 25.98
CA VAL A 155 -9.61 3.59 26.16
C VAL A 155 -8.92 3.84 24.82
N ILE A 156 -9.12 2.96 23.83
CA ILE A 156 -8.54 3.12 22.49
C ILE A 156 -9.19 4.31 21.77
N TRP A 157 -10.51 4.45 21.90
CA TRP A 157 -11.22 5.57 21.32
C TRP A 157 -10.75 6.93 21.86
N GLU A 158 -10.53 7.03 23.17
CA GLU A 158 -10.03 8.25 23.81
C GLU A 158 -8.57 8.54 23.46
N GLN A 159 -7.74 7.50 23.31
CA GLN A 159 -6.34 7.66 22.93
C GLN A 159 -6.16 8.23 21.52
N TYR A 160 -6.92 7.74 20.55
CA TYR A 160 -6.77 8.12 19.14
C TYR A 160 -7.76 9.19 18.68
N GLY A 161 -8.94 9.24 19.29
CA GLY A 161 -10.00 10.18 18.97
C GLY A 161 -10.77 9.85 17.68
N GLU A 162 -11.96 10.43 17.58
CA GLU A 162 -12.85 10.26 16.42
C GLU A 162 -12.23 10.79 15.12
N ALA A 163 -11.37 11.80 15.19
CA ALA A 163 -10.69 12.34 14.00
C ALA A 163 -9.78 11.29 13.33
N ALA A 164 -9.16 10.40 14.11
CA ALA A 164 -8.27 9.36 13.59
C ALA A 164 -9.05 8.07 13.25
N LEU A 165 -9.98 7.66 14.10
CA LEU A 165 -10.69 6.38 13.95
C LEU A 165 -11.94 6.51 13.06
N GLY A 166 -12.52 7.71 12.98
CA GLY A 166 -13.86 7.94 12.43
C GLY A 166 -14.95 7.28 13.29
N PRO A 167 -16.25 7.49 12.99
CA PRO A 167 -17.36 6.99 13.80
C PRO A 167 -17.31 5.47 13.96
N ALA A 168 -17.81 4.94 15.08
CA ALA A 168 -18.05 3.50 15.23
C ALA A 168 -19.17 3.06 14.27
N ILE A 169 -18.94 1.97 13.54
CA ILE A 169 -19.84 1.51 12.47
C ILE A 169 -20.45 0.12 12.71
N THR A 170 -20.00 -0.58 13.75
CA THR A 170 -20.57 -1.87 14.18
C THR A 170 -20.72 -1.92 15.70
N PRO A 171 -21.61 -2.78 16.24
CA PRO A 171 -21.48 -3.26 17.61
C PRO A 171 -20.23 -4.15 17.77
N GLU A 172 -19.95 -4.60 18.99
CA GLU A 172 -19.00 -5.68 19.21
C GLU A 172 -19.51 -7.00 18.61
N PHE A 173 -18.60 -7.77 18.02
CA PHE A 173 -18.87 -9.15 17.66
C PHE A 173 -17.60 -10.01 17.74
N ILE A 174 -17.80 -11.33 17.73
CA ILE A 174 -16.71 -12.29 17.82
C ILE A 174 -16.18 -12.59 16.40
N ARG A 175 -14.86 -12.46 16.24
CA ARG A 175 -14.12 -12.84 15.04
C ARG A 175 -12.98 -13.78 15.45
N GLY A 176 -13.18 -15.08 15.27
CA GLY A 176 -12.21 -16.10 15.69
C GLY A 176 -11.96 -16.07 17.20
N ASP A 177 -10.71 -15.83 17.59
CA ASP A 177 -10.24 -15.69 18.98
C ASP A 177 -10.33 -14.25 19.52
N ARG A 178 -10.90 -13.31 18.74
CA ARG A 178 -11.01 -11.89 19.09
C ARG A 178 -12.45 -11.43 19.25
N ILE A 179 -12.63 -10.43 20.10
CA ILE A 179 -13.79 -9.54 20.08
C ILE A 179 -13.36 -8.29 19.34
N VAL A 180 -14.17 -7.86 18.37
CA VAL A 180 -13.84 -6.74 17.48
C VAL A 180 -14.98 -5.74 17.41
N GLN A 181 -14.62 -4.49 17.17
CA GLN A 181 -15.54 -3.42 16.79
C GLN A 181 -14.91 -2.59 15.67
N TYR A 182 -15.66 -2.34 14.61
CA TYR A 182 -15.20 -1.53 13.49
C TYR A 182 -15.61 -0.06 13.68
N THR A 183 -14.70 0.82 13.29
CA THR A 183 -14.93 2.24 13.07
C THR A 183 -14.78 2.53 11.57
N ARG A 184 -15.04 3.74 11.12
CA ARG A 184 -14.91 4.07 9.69
C ARG A 184 -13.52 3.75 9.14
N TYR A 185 -12.47 4.11 9.88
CA TYR A 185 -11.08 3.99 9.43
C TYR A 185 -10.30 2.84 10.07
N ALA A 186 -10.81 2.20 11.14
CA ALA A 186 -10.06 1.23 11.92
C ALA A 186 -10.91 0.04 12.43
N ARG A 187 -10.22 -0.95 13.00
CA ARG A 187 -10.83 -2.01 13.81
C ARG A 187 -10.14 -2.02 15.17
N MET A 188 -10.95 -1.91 16.21
CA MET A 188 -10.52 -2.13 17.58
C MET A 188 -10.73 -3.61 17.91
N GLU A 189 -9.75 -4.24 18.56
CA GLU A 189 -9.83 -5.67 18.87
C GLU A 189 -9.16 -6.01 20.19
N ARG A 190 -9.68 -7.04 20.86
CA ARG A 190 -9.12 -7.61 22.09
C ARG A 190 -9.24 -9.14 22.10
N PRO A 191 -8.36 -9.86 22.82
CA PRO A 191 -8.50 -11.31 22.99
C PRO A 191 -9.85 -11.67 23.63
N ARG A 192 -10.48 -12.75 23.15
CA ARG A 192 -11.75 -13.24 23.69
C ARG A 192 -11.63 -13.69 25.15
N ASP A 193 -10.50 -14.28 25.50
CA ASP A 193 -10.23 -14.80 26.85
C ASP A 193 -9.76 -13.71 27.83
N GLY A 194 -9.75 -12.44 27.40
CA GLY A 194 -9.29 -11.30 28.19
C GLY A 194 -7.89 -10.84 27.80
N GLY A 195 -7.67 -9.53 27.92
CA GLY A 195 -6.42 -8.87 27.53
C GLY A 195 -6.66 -7.46 27.02
N GLU A 196 -5.58 -6.76 26.69
CA GLU A 196 -5.63 -5.37 26.26
C GLU A 196 -6.29 -5.21 24.88
N ALA A 197 -7.06 -4.14 24.75
CA ALA A 197 -7.57 -3.68 23.47
C ALA A 197 -6.45 -3.00 22.67
N ARG A 198 -6.54 -3.10 21.35
CA ARG A 198 -5.59 -2.48 20.41
C ARG A 198 -6.25 -2.18 19.07
N LEU A 199 -5.57 -1.40 18.24
CA LEU A 199 -5.91 -1.26 16.83
C LEU A 199 -5.37 -2.43 16.01
N ALA A 200 -6.21 -2.95 15.12
CA ALA A 200 -5.81 -3.97 14.14
C ALA A 200 -4.94 -3.39 13.03
N HIS A 201 -4.20 -4.27 12.35
CA HIS A 201 -3.31 -3.92 11.24
C HIS A 201 -4.09 -3.98 9.92
N LEU A 202 -5.12 -3.13 9.79
CA LEU A 202 -6.04 -3.21 8.65
C LEU A 202 -5.37 -2.92 7.30
N GLY A 203 -4.29 -2.13 7.27
CA GLY A 203 -3.56 -1.91 6.03
C GLY A 203 -2.83 -3.18 5.56
N GLU A 204 -2.30 -3.98 6.50
CA GLU A 204 -1.77 -5.31 6.16
C GLU A 204 -2.85 -6.24 5.63
N GLU A 205 -4.04 -6.25 6.25
CA GLU A 205 -5.16 -7.09 5.82
C GLU A 205 -5.70 -6.67 4.45
N PHE A 206 -5.78 -5.35 4.19
CA PHE A 206 -6.23 -4.80 2.92
C PHE A 206 -5.33 -5.17 1.75
N LEU A 207 -4.01 -5.30 1.99
CA LEU A 207 -3.03 -5.71 0.98
C LEU A 207 -2.91 -7.23 0.82
N ARG A 208 -3.82 -8.05 1.37
CA ARG A 208 -3.78 -9.50 1.14
C ARG A 208 -4.57 -9.87 -0.10
N LEU A 209 -4.00 -10.76 -0.90
CA LEU A 209 -4.73 -11.47 -1.95
C LEU A 209 -5.79 -12.40 -1.34
N PRO A 210 -6.85 -12.75 -2.10
CA PRO A 210 -7.75 -13.84 -1.72
C PRO A 210 -6.96 -15.09 -1.32
N GLY A 211 -7.25 -15.65 -0.13
CA GLY A 211 -6.45 -16.74 0.47
C GLY A 211 -5.38 -16.28 1.47
N GLY A 212 -5.25 -14.97 1.72
CA GLY A 212 -4.43 -14.43 2.81
C GLY A 212 -2.94 -14.24 2.49
N VAL A 213 -2.54 -14.46 1.24
CA VAL A 213 -1.15 -14.26 0.79
C VAL A 213 -0.84 -12.75 0.73
N PRO A 214 0.24 -12.27 1.35
CA PRO A 214 0.64 -10.87 1.24
C PRO A 214 0.84 -10.48 -0.22
N TYR A 215 0.23 -9.38 -0.66
CA TYR A 215 0.56 -8.81 -1.96
C TYR A 215 1.98 -8.26 -1.91
N ARG A 216 2.89 -8.90 -2.65
CA ARG A 216 4.25 -8.39 -2.81
C ARG A 216 4.24 -7.41 -3.96
N TRP A 217 4.31 -6.13 -3.64
CA TRP A 217 4.71 -5.12 -4.60
C TRP A 217 6.13 -5.44 -5.08
N PRO A 218 6.38 -5.46 -6.40
CA PRO A 218 7.69 -5.80 -6.93
C PRO A 218 8.80 -4.80 -6.58
#